data_AF-A0A0N1DXA2-F1
#
_entry.id   AF-A0A0N1DXA2-F1
#
_cell.length_a   1.000
_cell.length_b   1.000
_cell.length_c   1.000
_cell.angle_alpha   90.00
_cell.angle_beta   90.00
_cell.angle_gamma   90.00
#
_symmetry.space_group_name_H-M   'P 1'
#
loop_
_entity.id
_entity.type
_entity.pdbx_description
1 polymer ?
#
loop_
_entity_poly.entity_id
_entity_poly.type
_entity_poly.pdbx_seq_one_letter_code
_entity_poly.pdbx_strand_id
1 'polypeptide(L)'
;MKKVALFLIIFSLFNCNKVDKQIKIIIDKDSITTGNIKKIDFPDKKLHEDLDKAILEGDTLLYQKCYKKYVTNGHDKEFLYYAILMAEKNNYKKAYFDISRILALRTDNPLSVKYKYSSTLGTYSFLKAYEMGDEGAKEGVKYMYIEENKPIPKSSSIYCNK
;
A
#
# COMPACT_ATOMS: atom_id res chain seq x y z
N MET A 1 25.93 -47.32 -16.58
CA MET A 1 26.37 -47.24 -15.16
C MET A 1 27.84 -46.83 -15.20
N LYS A 2 28.28 -45.64 -14.81
CA LYS A 2 28.11 -44.95 -13.52
C LYS A 2 28.00 -43.43 -13.77
N LYS A 3 26.80 -42.89 -13.63
CA LYS A 3 26.54 -41.43 -13.54
C LYS A 3 26.73 -41.03 -12.08
N VAL A 4 27.95 -40.74 -11.63
CA VAL A 4 28.20 -40.34 -10.21
C VAL A 4 29.33 -39.31 -10.09
N ALA A 5 29.45 -38.34 -11.00
CA ALA A 5 30.56 -37.37 -10.92
C ALA A 5 30.18 -35.92 -11.22
N LEU A 6 28.90 -35.54 -11.14
CA LEU A 6 28.49 -34.16 -11.42
C LEU A 6 27.38 -33.64 -10.50
N PHE A 7 27.46 -33.94 -9.20
CA PHE A 7 26.45 -33.49 -8.22
C PHE A 7 27.05 -33.06 -6.87
N LEU A 8 28.23 -32.42 -6.87
CA LEU A 8 28.88 -31.95 -5.64
C LEU A 8 29.36 -30.49 -5.66
N ILE A 9 28.89 -29.65 -6.60
CA ILE A 9 29.36 -28.25 -6.71
C ILE A 9 28.27 -27.21 -6.36
N ILE A 10 27.03 -27.60 -6.02
CA ILE A 10 25.91 -26.65 -5.80
C ILE A 10 25.61 -26.37 -4.31
N PHE A 11 26.42 -26.85 -3.37
CA PHE A 11 26.17 -26.63 -1.92
C PHE A 11 26.99 -25.50 -1.25
N SER A 12 27.79 -24.73 -1.99
CA SER A 12 28.71 -23.74 -1.41
C SER A 12 28.25 -22.28 -1.46
N LEU A 13 26.99 -21.97 -1.79
CA LEU A 13 26.50 -20.57 -1.89
C LEU A 13 25.57 -20.10 -0.77
N PHE A 14 25.41 -20.83 0.33
CA PHE A 14 24.64 -20.38 1.51
C PHE A 14 25.52 -20.06 2.73
N ASN A 15 26.49 -19.17 2.56
CA ASN A 15 27.13 -18.53 3.72
C ASN A 15 26.93 -17.01 3.65
N CYS A 16 25.70 -16.59 3.95
CA CYS A 16 25.37 -15.19 4.18
C CYS A 16 25.85 -14.83 5.60
N ASN A 17 27.06 -14.29 5.72
CA ASN A 17 27.51 -13.66 6.95
C ASN A 17 26.60 -12.46 7.24
N LYS A 18 25.73 -12.57 8.24
CA LYS A 18 25.06 -11.40 8.82
C LYS A 18 26.12 -10.55 9.52
N VAL A 19 26.48 -9.44 8.90
CA VAL A 19 27.21 -8.37 9.58
C VAL A 19 26.18 -7.61 10.42
N ASP A 20 26.12 -7.92 11.72
CA ASP A 20 25.39 -7.10 12.69
C ASP A 20 26.11 -5.76 12.85
N LYS A 21 25.73 -4.81 11.99
CA LYS A 21 26.14 -3.42 12.14
C LYS A 21 25.20 -2.80 13.18
N GLN A 22 25.56 -2.88 14.46
CA GLN A 22 24.92 -2.07 15.50
C GLN A 22 25.20 -0.60 15.19
N ILE A 23 24.23 0.07 14.56
CA ILE A 23 24.23 1.53 14.43
C ILE A 23 23.98 2.07 15.83
N LYS A 24 25.06 2.49 16.50
CA LYS A 24 24.99 3.23 17.75
C LYS A 24 24.56 4.66 17.43
N ILE A 25 23.25 4.90 17.39
CA ILE A 25 22.70 6.25 17.29
C ILE A 25 23.02 6.95 18.61
N ILE A 26 23.98 7.87 18.58
CA ILE A 26 24.21 8.81 19.69
C ILE A 26 23.05 9.80 19.61
N ILE A 27 22.01 9.57 20.41
CA ILE A 27 20.97 10.57 20.66
C ILE A 27 21.53 11.49 21.74
N ASP A 28 21.68 12.75 21.39
CA ASP A 28 22.12 13.81 22.28
C ASP A 28 21.17 13.91 23.47
N LYS A 29 21.74 13.94 24.67
CA LYS A 29 21.04 13.60 25.92
C LYS A 29 20.29 14.77 26.56
N ASP A 30 20.26 15.93 25.91
CA ASP A 30 19.77 17.16 26.51
C ASP A 30 18.65 17.78 25.66
N SER A 31 17.42 17.33 25.92
CA SER A 31 16.15 18.08 25.93
C SER A 31 14.98 17.25 25.39
N ILE A 32 14.19 16.71 26.33
CA ILE A 32 12.72 16.59 26.36
C ILE A 32 12.40 15.58 27.47
N THR A 33 11.76 16.06 28.53
CA THR A 33 11.16 15.29 29.61
C THR A 33 10.16 14.28 29.04
N THR A 34 10.61 13.05 28.83
CA THR A 34 9.77 11.94 28.35
C THR A 34 9.01 11.33 29.53
N GLY A 35 7.91 11.98 29.91
CA GLY A 35 6.85 11.30 30.64
C GLY A 35 6.33 10.14 29.79
N ASN A 36 6.64 8.90 30.21
CA ASN A 36 5.98 7.65 29.82
C ASN A 36 5.27 7.64 28.45
N ILE A 37 6.02 7.73 27.36
CA ILE A 37 5.46 7.38 26.04
C ILE A 37 5.40 5.85 26.02
N LYS A 38 4.24 5.30 26.42
CA LYS A 38 3.91 3.91 26.09
C LYS A 38 4.12 3.76 24.58
N LYS A 39 5.05 2.90 24.19
CA LYS A 39 5.17 2.44 22.81
C LYS A 39 3.80 1.85 22.45
N ILE A 40 3.04 2.54 21.60
CA ILE A 40 1.77 2.00 21.11
C ILE A 40 2.19 0.97 20.05
N ASP A 41 2.06 -0.30 20.38
CA ASP A 41 2.22 -1.38 19.41
C ASP A 41 1.03 -1.30 18.43
N PHE A 42 1.23 -0.54 17.36
CA PHE A 42 0.29 -0.43 16.25
C PHE A 42 0.90 -1.08 15.01
N PRO A 43 0.12 -1.85 14.24
CA PRO A 43 -1.24 -2.33 14.52
C PRO A 43 -1.29 -3.38 15.66
N ASP A 44 -2.35 -3.34 16.47
CA ASP A 44 -2.57 -4.37 17.49
C ASP A 44 -3.15 -5.67 16.88
N LYS A 45 -3.00 -6.80 17.59
CA LYS A 45 -3.47 -8.12 17.13
C LYS A 45 -4.95 -8.12 16.73
N LYS A 46 -5.79 -7.41 17.48
CA LYS A 46 -7.24 -7.39 17.26
C LYS A 46 -7.58 -6.65 15.96
N LEU A 47 -6.85 -5.58 15.64
CA LEU A 47 -7.02 -4.85 14.40
C LEU A 47 -6.71 -5.73 13.17
N HIS A 48 -5.70 -6.58 13.25
CA HIS A 48 -5.41 -7.55 12.19
C HIS A 48 -6.51 -8.61 12.05
N GLU A 49 -6.94 -9.21 13.16
CA GLU A 49 -8.03 -10.20 13.15
C GLU A 49 -9.34 -9.62 12.58
N ASP A 50 -9.66 -8.37 12.93
CA ASP A 50 -10.83 -7.66 12.40
C ASP A 50 -10.70 -7.40 10.88
N LEU A 51 -9.50 -7.09 10.40
CA LEU A 51 -9.25 -6.90 8.96
C LEU A 51 -9.36 -8.19 8.16
N ASP A 52 -8.76 -9.27 8.66
CA ASP A 52 -8.85 -10.57 8.02
C ASP A 52 -10.30 -11.02 7.93
N LYS A 53 -11.07 -10.84 9.01
CA LYS A 53 -12.52 -11.08 9.02
C LYS A 53 -13.24 -10.23 7.98
N ALA A 54 -12.96 -8.92 7.94
CA ALA A 54 -13.60 -8.01 6.99
C ALA A 54 -13.36 -8.42 5.53
N ILE A 55 -12.16 -8.88 5.21
CA ILE A 55 -11.81 -9.32 3.86
C ILE A 55 -12.46 -10.67 3.53
N LEU A 56 -12.46 -11.62 4.48
CA LEU A 56 -13.05 -12.94 4.27
C LEU A 56 -14.56 -12.88 4.08
N GLU A 57 -15.23 -12.00 4.82
CA GLU A 57 -16.69 -11.87 4.81
C GLU A 57 -17.20 -10.77 3.87
N GLY A 58 -16.30 -9.98 3.28
CA GLY A 58 -16.66 -8.79 2.51
C GLY A 58 -17.32 -7.69 3.35
N ASP A 59 -17.06 -7.64 4.67
CA ASP A 59 -17.62 -6.63 5.57
C ASP A 59 -16.98 -5.25 5.32
N THR A 60 -17.66 -4.47 4.48
CA THR A 60 -17.23 -3.13 4.10
C THR A 60 -17.21 -2.13 5.25
N LEU A 61 -18.05 -2.30 6.27
CA LEU A 61 -18.10 -1.38 7.42
C LEU A 61 -16.93 -1.64 8.36
N LEU A 62 -16.64 -2.90 8.65
CA LEU A 62 -15.48 -3.28 9.45
C LEU A 62 -14.17 -2.91 8.75
N TYR A 63 -14.08 -3.14 7.43
CA TYR A 63 -12.95 -2.69 6.61
C TYR A 63 -12.74 -1.17 6.77
N GLN A 64 -13.79 -0.36 6.60
CA GLN A 64 -13.67 1.10 6.71
C GLN A 64 -13.26 1.55 8.11
N LYS A 65 -13.77 0.89 9.16
CA LYS A 65 -13.39 1.15 10.55
C LYS A 65 -11.90 0.87 10.77
N CYS A 66 -11.40 -0.24 10.22
CA CYS A 66 -9.99 -0.59 10.32
C CYS A 66 -9.10 0.37 9.52
N TYR A 67 -9.49 0.70 8.28
CA TYR A 67 -8.77 1.67 7.46
C TYR A 67 -8.63 3.02 8.17
N LYS A 68 -9.72 3.52 8.77
CA LYS A 68 -9.69 4.76 9.56
C LYS A 68 -8.64 4.69 10.68
N LYS A 69 -8.52 3.56 11.38
CA LYS A 69 -7.49 3.41 12.44
C LYS A 69 -6.07 3.51 11.88
N TYR A 70 -5.77 2.84 10.76
CA TYR A 70 -4.43 2.96 10.13
C TYR A 70 -4.13 4.39 9.71
N VAL A 71 -5.06 5.05 9.02
CA VAL A 71 -4.88 6.44 8.58
C VAL A 71 -4.71 7.39 9.77
N THR A 72 -5.53 7.29 10.81
CA THR A 72 -5.45 8.17 11.99
C THR A 72 -4.15 7.99 12.77
N ASN A 73 -3.53 6.80 12.73
CA ASN A 73 -2.24 6.56 13.38
C ASN A 73 -1.04 6.79 12.42
N GLY A 74 -1.26 7.25 11.19
CA GLY A 74 -0.19 7.53 10.24
C GLY A 74 0.45 6.30 9.59
N HIS A 75 -0.27 5.17 9.57
CA HIS A 75 0.16 3.88 9.02
C HIS A 75 -0.62 3.51 7.76
N ASP A 76 -1.02 4.48 6.95
CA ASP A 76 -1.82 4.25 5.75
C ASP A 76 -1.10 3.36 4.72
N LYS A 77 0.23 3.43 4.63
CA LYS A 77 1.03 2.60 3.72
C LYS A 77 1.00 1.12 4.07
N GLU A 78 1.02 0.78 5.37
CA GLU A 78 0.93 -0.59 5.86
C GLU A 78 -0.42 -1.22 5.52
N PHE A 79 -1.44 -0.40 5.26
CA PHE A 79 -2.78 -0.86 4.89
C PHE A 79 -2.90 -1.33 3.43
N LEU A 80 -1.90 -1.05 2.57
CA LEU A 80 -1.97 -1.31 1.13
C LEU A 80 -2.33 -2.77 0.81
N TYR A 81 -1.72 -3.72 1.52
CA TYR A 81 -1.98 -5.16 1.35
C TYR A 81 -3.46 -5.50 1.55
N TYR A 82 -4.07 -4.99 2.61
CA TYR A 82 -5.47 -5.24 2.93
C TYR A 82 -6.43 -4.58 1.94
N ALA A 83 -6.09 -3.37 1.48
CA ALA A 83 -6.86 -2.69 0.45
C ALA A 83 -6.88 -3.47 -0.88
N ILE A 84 -5.72 -4.00 -1.30
CA ILE A 84 -5.62 -4.87 -2.49
C ILE A 84 -6.51 -6.11 -2.32
N LEU A 85 -6.39 -6.83 -1.20
CA LEU A 85 -7.20 -8.03 -0.96
C LEU A 85 -8.70 -7.74 -0.96
N MET A 86 -9.13 -6.66 -0.30
CA MET A 86 -10.53 -6.27 -0.26
C MET A 86 -11.05 -5.87 -1.65
N ALA A 87 -10.26 -5.14 -2.43
CA ALA A 87 -10.60 -4.73 -3.77
C ALA A 87 -10.75 -5.94 -4.70
N GLU A 88 -9.78 -6.85 -4.71
CA GLU A 88 -9.74 -7.97 -5.65
C GLU A 88 -10.70 -9.10 -5.28
N LYS A 89 -10.80 -9.47 -4.00
CA LYS A 89 -11.65 -10.58 -3.56
C LYS A 89 -13.13 -10.21 -3.52
N ASN A 90 -13.43 -8.98 -3.11
CA ASN A 90 -14.80 -8.54 -2.88
C ASN A 90 -15.29 -7.53 -3.92
N ASN A 91 -14.47 -7.22 -4.94
CA ASN A 91 -14.78 -6.21 -5.96
C ASN A 91 -15.29 -4.90 -5.32
N TYR A 92 -14.62 -4.46 -4.26
CA TYR A 92 -15.11 -3.35 -3.45
C TYR A 92 -14.54 -2.01 -3.94
N LYS A 93 -15.41 -1.17 -4.51
CA LYS A 93 -15.03 0.11 -5.16
C LYS A 93 -14.21 1.06 -4.28
N LYS A 94 -14.55 1.15 -2.99
CA LYS A 94 -13.84 2.02 -2.05
C LYS A 94 -12.43 1.51 -1.77
N ALA A 95 -12.22 0.19 -1.74
CA ALA A 95 -10.89 -0.37 -1.58
C ALA A 95 -10.00 -0.06 -2.79
N TYR A 96 -10.53 -0.10 -4.01
CA TYR A 96 -9.80 0.41 -5.19
C TYR A 96 -9.43 1.90 -5.04
N PHE A 97 -10.34 2.72 -4.52
CA PHE A 97 -10.04 4.13 -4.26
C PHE A 97 -8.97 4.29 -3.16
N ASP A 98 -9.03 3.52 -2.08
CA ASP A 98 -8.05 3.54 -1.00
C ASP A 98 -6.65 3.14 -1.48
N ILE A 99 -6.53 2.10 -2.34
CA ILE A 99 -5.27 1.74 -3.00
C ILE A 99 -4.68 2.94 -3.73
N SER A 100 -5.50 3.65 -4.51
CA SER A 100 -5.03 4.81 -5.26
C SER A 100 -4.58 5.95 -4.35
N ARG A 101 -5.26 6.18 -3.23
CA ARG A 101 -4.89 7.19 -2.23
C ARG A 101 -3.57 6.85 -1.55
N ILE A 102 -3.40 5.61 -1.10
CA ILE A 102 -2.17 5.13 -0.45
C ILE A 102 -0.97 5.26 -1.40
N LEU A 103 -1.19 5.02 -2.69
CA LEU A 103 -0.15 5.10 -3.73
C LEU A 103 0.01 6.49 -4.35
N ALA A 104 -0.76 7.49 -3.94
CA ALA A 104 -0.65 8.85 -4.46
C ALA A 104 0.71 9.46 -4.06
N LEU A 105 1.36 10.16 -4.99
CA LEU A 105 2.55 10.92 -4.68
C LEU A 105 2.15 12.19 -3.93
N ARG A 106 2.91 12.49 -2.87
CA ARG A 106 2.82 13.76 -2.16
C ARG A 106 3.23 14.90 -3.08
N THR A 107 2.66 16.08 -2.88
CA THR A 107 2.93 17.28 -3.70
C THR A 107 4.36 17.78 -3.57
N ASP A 108 5.04 17.47 -2.46
CA ASP A 108 6.46 17.77 -2.25
C ASP A 108 7.42 16.78 -2.94
N ASN A 109 6.90 15.70 -3.54
CA ASN A 109 7.70 14.76 -4.30
C ASN A 109 7.96 15.34 -5.71
N PRO A 110 9.22 15.47 -6.18
CA PRO A 110 9.54 15.99 -7.51
C PRO A 110 8.88 15.20 -8.66
N LEU A 111 8.63 13.91 -8.48
CA LEU A 111 7.96 13.06 -9.46
C LEU A 111 6.46 13.39 -9.59
N SER A 112 5.87 14.08 -8.59
CA SER A 112 4.45 14.45 -8.59
C SER A 112 4.06 15.41 -9.72
N VAL A 113 5.03 16.15 -10.27
CA VAL A 113 4.86 17.02 -11.42
C VAL A 113 4.48 16.23 -12.67
N LYS A 114 5.02 15.00 -12.80
CA LYS A 114 4.80 14.15 -13.97
C LYS A 114 3.81 13.02 -13.71
N TYR A 115 3.80 12.48 -12.49
CA TYR A 115 3.01 11.31 -12.13
C TYR A 115 2.14 11.62 -10.91
N LYS A 116 0.84 11.34 -10.98
CA LYS A 116 -0.01 11.46 -9.79
C LYS A 116 0.20 10.33 -8.79
N TYR A 117 0.51 9.15 -9.30
CA TYR A 117 0.63 7.91 -8.52
C TYR A 117 2.03 7.33 -8.64
N SER A 118 2.50 6.71 -7.57
CA SER A 118 3.80 6.06 -7.48
C SER A 118 3.92 4.78 -8.31
N SER A 119 2.80 4.24 -8.80
CA SER A 119 2.78 3.04 -9.62
C SER A 119 1.57 3.00 -10.55
N THR A 120 1.69 2.16 -11.59
CA THR A 120 0.60 1.79 -12.50
C THR A 120 -0.64 1.26 -11.76
N LEU A 121 -0.44 0.53 -10.65
CA LEU A 121 -1.53 0.03 -9.80
C LEU A 121 -2.36 1.17 -9.19
N GLY A 122 -1.72 2.27 -8.80
CA GLY A 122 -2.43 3.45 -8.27
C GLY A 122 -3.36 4.06 -9.31
N THR A 123 -2.86 4.28 -10.54
CA THR A 123 -3.66 4.80 -11.65
C THR A 123 -4.78 3.84 -12.05
N TYR A 124 -4.47 2.55 -12.16
CA TYR A 124 -5.47 1.52 -12.46
C TYR A 124 -6.60 1.54 -11.43
N SER A 125 -6.25 1.52 -10.14
CA SER A 125 -7.22 1.42 -9.05
C SER A 125 -8.09 2.67 -8.95
N PHE A 126 -7.52 3.86 -9.21
CA PHE A 126 -8.28 5.10 -9.29
C PHE A 126 -9.36 5.06 -10.39
N LEU A 127 -8.97 4.70 -11.62
CA LEU A 127 -9.90 4.62 -12.74
C LEU A 127 -10.92 3.51 -12.54
N LYS A 128 -10.51 2.38 -11.96
CA LYS A 128 -11.41 1.27 -11.64
C LYS A 128 -12.47 1.68 -10.62
N ALA A 129 -12.07 2.40 -9.56
CA ALA A 129 -13.00 2.95 -8.59
C ALA A 129 -13.99 3.95 -9.21
N TYR A 130 -13.51 4.80 -10.13
CA TYR A 130 -14.37 5.72 -10.88
C TYR A 130 -15.38 4.98 -11.76
N GLU A 131 -14.95 3.97 -12.52
CA GLU A 131 -15.83 3.12 -13.35
C GLU A 131 -16.89 2.40 -12.52
N MET A 132 -16.61 2.11 -11.25
CA MET A 132 -17.53 1.49 -10.29
C MET A 132 -18.38 2.51 -9.51
N GLY A 133 -18.22 3.80 -9.81
CA GLY A 133 -18.99 4.88 -9.19
C GLY A 133 -18.63 5.13 -7.72
N ASP A 134 -17.35 5.07 -7.35
CA ASP A 134 -16.88 5.62 -6.07
C ASP A 134 -16.89 7.16 -6.12
N GLU A 135 -17.48 7.80 -5.11
CA GLU A 135 -17.66 9.25 -5.11
C GLU A 135 -16.34 10.02 -4.99
N GLY A 136 -15.38 9.50 -4.21
CA GLY A 136 -14.06 10.13 -4.09
C GLY A 136 -13.28 10.04 -5.41
N ALA A 137 -13.41 8.92 -6.12
CA ALA A 137 -12.82 8.77 -7.44
C ALA A 137 -13.49 9.70 -8.49
N LYS A 138 -14.82 9.85 -8.46
CA LYS A 138 -15.54 10.79 -9.34
C LYS A 138 -15.07 12.23 -9.16
N GLU A 139 -14.93 12.69 -7.92
CA GLU A 139 -14.41 14.02 -7.62
C GLU A 139 -12.99 14.21 -8.16
N GLY A 140 -12.11 13.22 -7.93
CA GLY A 140 -10.75 13.24 -8.49
C GLY A 140 -10.73 13.28 -10.01
N VAL A 141 -11.61 12.53 -10.69
CA VAL A 141 -11.66 12.49 -12.16
C VAL A 141 -12.13 13.83 -12.73
N LYS A 142 -13.10 14.46 -12.08
CA LYS A 142 -13.57 15.79 -12.46
C LYS A 142 -12.40 16.77 -12.50
N TYR A 143 -11.61 16.83 -11.44
CA TYR A 143 -10.44 17.71 -11.35
C TYR A 143 -9.32 17.33 -12.33
N MET A 144 -8.96 16.04 -12.41
CA MET A 144 -7.77 15.60 -13.17
C MET A 144 -7.97 15.55 -14.68
N TYR A 145 -9.20 15.32 -15.14
CA TYR A 145 -9.50 15.08 -16.55
C TYR A 145 -10.51 16.07 -17.11
N ILE A 146 -11.67 16.22 -16.47
CA ILE A 146 -12.79 16.99 -17.05
C ILE A 146 -12.45 18.49 -17.08
N GLU A 147 -12.03 19.06 -15.95
CA GLU A 147 -11.66 20.48 -15.84
C GLU A 147 -10.45 20.84 -16.71
N GLU A 148 -9.61 19.84 -16.99
CA GLU A 148 -8.43 19.93 -17.84
C GLU A 148 -8.72 19.63 -19.33
N ASN A 149 -9.98 19.38 -19.71
CA ASN A 149 -10.42 18.97 -21.05
C ASN A 149 -9.67 17.73 -21.61
N LYS A 150 -9.30 16.79 -20.74
CA LYS A 150 -8.63 15.53 -21.11
C LYS A 150 -9.65 14.38 -21.18
N PRO A 151 -9.49 13.45 -22.14
CA PRO A 151 -10.30 12.24 -22.16
C PRO A 151 -9.98 11.36 -20.95
N ILE A 152 -11.01 10.72 -20.39
CA ILE A 152 -10.85 9.80 -19.26
C ILE A 152 -10.45 8.42 -19.81
N PRO A 153 -9.25 7.91 -19.51
CA PRO A 153 -8.83 6.57 -19.94
C PRO A 153 -9.61 5.48 -19.18
N LYS A 154 -9.74 4.30 -19.79
CA LYS A 154 -10.29 3.12 -19.09
C LYS A 154 -9.25 2.50 -18.19
N SER A 155 -9.66 1.96 -17.05
CA SER A 155 -8.78 1.20 -16.15
C SER A 155 -8.06 0.07 -16.90
N SER A 156 -8.76 -0.62 -17.80
CA SER A 156 -8.20 -1.70 -18.63
C SER A 156 -7.05 -1.27 -19.53
N SER A 157 -7.01 -0.01 -19.99
CA SER A 157 -5.91 0.47 -20.85
C SER A 157 -4.59 0.67 -20.13
N ILE A 158 -4.60 0.72 -18.79
CA ILE A 158 -3.42 1.04 -17.99
C ILE A 158 -2.33 -0.05 -18.08
N TYR A 159 -2.73 -1.32 -18.15
CA TYR A 159 -1.79 -2.45 -18.30
C TYR A 159 -1.68 -2.97 -19.73
N CYS A 160 -2.61 -2.61 -20.61
CA CYS A 160 -2.66 -3.10 -22.00
C CYS A 160 -1.85 -2.25 -23.00
N ASN A 161 -1.27 -1.13 -22.59
CA ASN A 161 -0.39 -0.33 -23.45
C ASN A 161 1.00 -1.00 -23.54
N LYS A 162 1.19 -1.84 -24.56
CA LYS A 162 2.49 -2.27 -25.09
C LYS A 162 2.59 -1.89 -26.56
#